data_AF-A0A1W1UBD7-F1
#
_entry.id   AF-A0A1W1UBD7-F1
#
_cell.length_a   1.000
_cell.length_b   1.000
_cell.length_c   1.000
_cell.angle_alpha   90.00
_cell.angle_beta   90.00
_cell.angle_gamma   90.00
#
_symmetry.space_group_name_H-M   'P 1'
#
loop_
_entity.id
_entity.type
_entity.pdbx_description
1 polymer ?
#
loop_
_entity_poly.entity_id
_entity_poly.type
_entity_poly.pdbx_seq_one_letter_code
_entity_poly.pdbx_strand_id
1 'polypeptide(L)'
;MKKINFNFNTKIGMRNLKTALAVIIGLYLSDLLSLNTPIFTSIASISGMKSSFAESFNDFKIRMSTTIFGVVLGFLLSLIPVSHYMTPIVGGLGIIFIIYILVAFNLKDMVILSCIVYIASFVNPESQLIYGIERVIGTFLGLVVSLAVNYLLSTPDVNENFTVSAINSFYEARNILLNLIFTDNHDVSSFESSFENIKEHYKVLLEELHAPLHPDLDIENARRALKAFDDIHLRFLLLSSINAHPKLKPSVITRLEDKYHITLLQNGSLEGDINEMYNLHIKKILFNLENLRELLNINEI
;
A
#
# COMPACT_ATOMS: atom_id res chain seq x y z
N MET A 1 -5.41 -33.45 16.37
CA MET A 1 -5.86 -32.06 16.66
C MET A 1 -4.64 -31.20 16.94
N LYS A 2 -4.33 -30.21 16.08
CA LYS A 2 -3.28 -29.21 16.37
C LYS A 2 -3.75 -28.35 17.55
N LYS A 3 -3.00 -28.34 18.66
CA LYS A 3 -3.21 -27.38 19.75
C LYS A 3 -2.89 -25.99 19.21
N ILE A 4 -3.92 -25.15 19.06
CA ILE A 4 -3.76 -23.73 18.76
C ILE A 4 -3.33 -23.07 20.06
N ASN A 5 -2.02 -22.79 20.21
CA ASN A 5 -1.53 -21.96 21.29
C ASN A 5 -1.85 -20.50 20.95
N PHE A 6 -2.87 -19.94 21.58
CA PHE A 6 -3.14 -18.51 21.53
C PHE A 6 -2.04 -17.76 22.28
N ASN A 7 -1.18 -17.06 21.55
CA ASN A 7 -0.16 -16.19 22.13
C ASN A 7 -0.79 -14.81 22.44
N PHE A 8 -1.21 -14.60 23.68
CA PHE A 8 -1.80 -13.35 24.17
C PHE A 8 -0.80 -12.19 24.29
N ASN A 9 0.47 -12.37 23.91
CA ASN A 9 1.49 -11.31 23.98
C ASN A 9 1.52 -10.39 22.73
N THR A 10 0.44 -10.37 21.95
CA THR A 10 0.27 -9.49 20.80
C THR A 10 -0.18 -8.10 21.26
N LYS A 11 0.68 -7.09 21.13
CA LYS A 11 0.33 -5.70 21.44
C LYS A 11 -0.76 -5.21 20.48
N ILE A 12 -1.77 -4.51 21.00
CA ILE A 12 -2.81 -3.89 20.16
C ILE A 12 -2.16 -2.73 19.40
N GLY A 13 -2.10 -2.85 18.08
CA GLY A 13 -1.56 -1.80 17.22
C GLY A 13 -2.43 -0.54 17.21
N MET A 14 -1.80 0.63 17.00
CA MET A 14 -2.48 1.93 16.96
C MET A 14 -3.62 1.98 15.92
N ARG A 15 -3.46 1.31 14.78
CA ARG A 15 -4.52 1.18 13.77
C ARG A 15 -5.79 0.56 14.37
N ASN A 16 -5.67 -0.47 15.19
CA ASN A 16 -6.82 -1.15 15.81
C ASN A 16 -7.54 -0.24 16.81
N LEU A 17 -6.79 0.54 17.60
CA LEU A 17 -7.36 1.51 18.54
C LEU A 17 -8.13 2.61 17.80
N LYS A 18 -7.55 3.16 16.73
CA LYS A 18 -8.22 4.15 15.87
C LYS A 18 -9.48 3.58 15.22
N THR A 19 -9.42 2.37 14.67
CA THR A 19 -10.60 1.69 14.12
C THR A 19 -11.70 1.55 15.17
N ALA A 20 -11.37 1.08 16.38
CA ALA A 20 -12.34 0.93 17.45
C ALA A 20 -12.97 2.27 17.84
N LEU A 21 -12.17 3.34 17.93
CA LEU A 21 -12.68 4.67 18.20
C LEU A 21 -13.61 5.19 17.10
N ALA A 22 -13.25 5.00 15.82
CA ALA A 22 -14.10 5.37 14.69
C ALA A 22 -15.45 4.65 14.71
N VAL A 23 -15.48 3.40 15.17
CA VAL A 23 -16.73 2.65 15.36
C VAL A 23 -17.54 3.20 16.53
N ILE A 24 -16.90 3.47 17.68
CA ILE A 24 -17.57 4.05 18.86
C ILE A 24 -18.24 5.36 18.48
N ILE A 25 -17.50 6.28 17.83
CA ILE A 25 -18.03 7.56 17.38
C ILE A 25 -19.15 7.35 16.34
N GLY A 26 -18.96 6.45 15.38
CA GLY A 26 -19.97 6.14 14.36
C GLY A 26 -21.27 5.61 14.95
N LEU A 27 -21.20 4.73 15.95
CA LEU A 27 -22.37 4.20 16.66
C LEU A 27 -23.11 5.30 17.41
N TYR A 28 -22.41 6.16 18.14
CA TYR A 28 -23.04 7.30 18.83
C TYR A 28 -23.71 8.28 17.86
N LEU A 29 -23.09 8.56 16.71
CA LEU A 29 -23.70 9.41 15.68
C LEU A 29 -24.93 8.75 15.05
N SER A 30 -24.90 7.44 14.85
CA SER A 30 -26.03 6.68 14.35
C SER A 30 -27.23 6.71 15.31
N ASP A 31 -26.96 6.57 16.60
CA ASP A 31 -27.97 6.65 17.66
C ASP A 31 -28.55 8.08 17.78
N LEU A 32 -27.68 9.10 17.76
CA LEU A 32 -28.07 10.51 17.79
C LEU A 32 -29.01 10.90 16.63
N LEU A 33 -28.80 10.32 15.45
CA LEU A 33 -29.64 10.54 14.27
C LEU A 33 -30.82 9.54 14.16
N SER A 34 -30.97 8.65 15.15
CA SER A 34 -32.02 7.64 15.21
C SER A 34 -32.09 6.77 13.95
N LEU A 35 -30.92 6.42 13.37
CA LEU A 35 -30.86 5.55 12.20
C LEU A 35 -31.19 4.11 12.60
N ASN A 36 -32.10 3.44 11.89
CA ASN A 36 -32.45 2.04 12.14
C ASN A 36 -31.39 1.06 11.62
N THR A 37 -30.32 1.56 11.01
CA THR A 37 -29.26 0.76 10.37
C THR A 37 -27.83 1.09 10.85
N PRO A 38 -27.55 1.09 12.17
CA PRO A 38 -26.22 1.41 12.73
C PRO A 38 -25.10 0.49 12.26
N ILE A 39 -25.47 -0.68 11.74
CA ILE A 39 -24.54 -1.62 11.10
C ILE A 39 -23.80 -1.00 9.90
N PHE A 40 -24.46 -0.17 9.08
CA PHE A 40 -23.81 0.45 7.92
C PHE A 40 -22.80 1.51 8.34
N THR A 41 -23.12 2.30 9.35
CA THR A 41 -22.19 3.26 9.96
C THR A 41 -20.97 2.53 10.51
N SER A 42 -21.17 1.41 11.22
CA SER A 42 -20.08 0.63 11.80
C SER A 42 -19.18 -0.02 10.73
N ILE A 43 -19.78 -0.65 9.72
CA ILE A 43 -19.02 -1.27 8.61
C ILE A 43 -18.22 -0.21 7.87
N ALA A 44 -18.81 0.96 7.60
CA ALA A 44 -18.14 2.09 6.97
C ALA A 44 -16.98 2.63 7.83
N SER A 45 -17.18 2.81 9.14
CA SER A 45 -16.12 3.22 10.07
C SER A 45 -14.93 2.26 10.06
N ILE A 46 -15.20 0.96 10.09
CA ILE A 46 -14.16 -0.09 10.08
C ILE A 46 -13.44 -0.12 8.74
N SER A 47 -14.20 -0.27 7.67
CA SER A 47 -13.64 -0.52 6.33
C SER A 47 -13.00 0.71 5.69
N GLY A 48 -13.40 1.92 6.11
CA GLY A 48 -12.79 3.18 5.69
C GLY A 48 -11.41 3.46 6.31
N MET A 49 -10.99 2.68 7.32
CA MET A 49 -9.69 2.85 7.97
C MET A 49 -8.58 2.22 7.11
N LYS A 50 -7.85 3.05 6.36
CA LYS A 50 -6.80 2.63 5.42
C LYS A 50 -5.39 2.97 5.89
N SER A 51 -4.40 2.58 5.09
CA SER A 51 -2.96 2.74 5.37
C SER A 51 -2.44 4.15 5.12
N SER A 52 -3.20 4.99 4.41
CA SER A 52 -2.89 6.39 4.16
C SER A 52 -4.17 7.22 4.08
N PHE A 53 -4.07 8.55 4.15
CA PHE A 53 -5.24 9.40 4.02
C PHE A 53 -5.76 9.40 2.57
N ALA A 54 -4.88 9.41 1.58
CA ALA A 54 -5.25 9.30 0.16
C ALA A 54 -6.07 8.03 -0.12
N GLU A 55 -5.64 6.89 0.42
CA GLU A 55 -6.32 5.61 0.25
C GLU A 55 -7.71 5.64 0.91
N SER A 56 -7.81 6.16 2.14
CA SER A 56 -9.11 6.35 2.82
C SER A 56 -10.02 7.29 2.05
N PHE A 57 -9.49 8.38 1.48
CA PHE A 57 -10.29 9.36 0.73
C PHE A 57 -10.74 8.82 -0.63
N ASN A 58 -9.90 8.03 -1.30
CA ASN A 58 -10.29 7.35 -2.52
C ASN A 58 -11.38 6.31 -2.26
N ASP A 59 -11.22 5.51 -1.20
CA ASP A 59 -12.22 4.53 -0.76
C ASP A 59 -13.54 5.22 -0.36
N PHE A 60 -13.50 6.41 0.27
CA PHE A 60 -14.68 7.24 0.53
C PHE A 60 -15.46 7.55 -0.76
N LYS A 61 -14.78 8.07 -1.80
CA LYS A 61 -15.42 8.45 -3.07
C LYS A 61 -16.05 7.24 -3.76
N ILE A 62 -15.32 6.14 -3.82
CA ILE A 62 -15.78 4.89 -4.44
C ILE A 62 -17.01 4.37 -3.71
N ARG A 63 -16.93 4.21 -2.38
CA ARG A 63 -18.03 3.65 -1.58
C ARG A 63 -19.27 4.52 -1.63
N MET A 64 -19.13 5.84 -1.53
CA MET A 64 -20.28 6.73 -1.62
C MET A 64 -20.96 6.62 -2.98
N SER A 65 -20.19 6.61 -4.08
CA SER A 65 -20.71 6.45 -5.44
C SER A 65 -21.44 5.12 -5.63
N THR A 66 -20.84 4.01 -5.18
CA THR A 66 -21.47 2.68 -5.26
C THR A 66 -22.73 2.56 -4.41
N THR A 67 -22.76 3.21 -3.25
CA THR A 67 -23.89 3.13 -2.32
C THR A 67 -25.07 3.90 -2.87
N ILE A 68 -24.85 5.13 -3.36
CA ILE A 68 -25.87 5.91 -4.04
C ILE A 68 -26.38 5.16 -5.27
N PHE A 69 -25.50 4.67 -6.13
CA PHE A 69 -25.88 3.94 -7.35
C PHE A 69 -26.71 2.68 -7.03
N GLY A 70 -26.25 1.86 -6.09
CA GLY A 70 -26.95 0.63 -5.68
C GLY A 70 -28.31 0.92 -5.05
N VAL A 71 -28.42 1.94 -4.20
CA VAL A 71 -29.70 2.35 -3.58
C VAL A 71 -30.68 2.86 -4.64
N VAL A 72 -30.24 3.76 -5.52
CA VAL A 72 -31.09 4.31 -6.58
C VAL A 72 -31.62 3.20 -7.48
N LEU A 73 -30.75 2.31 -7.95
CA LEU A 73 -31.18 1.22 -8.80
C LEU A 73 -32.06 0.20 -8.06
N GLY A 74 -31.75 -0.08 -6.79
CA GLY A 74 -32.54 -0.96 -5.93
C GLY A 74 -33.96 -0.47 -5.74
N PHE A 75 -34.10 0.84 -5.50
CA PHE A 75 -35.39 1.51 -5.43
C PHE A 75 -36.12 1.53 -6.78
N LEU A 76 -35.43 1.85 -7.89
CA LEU A 76 -36.10 1.91 -9.21
C LEU A 76 -36.62 0.54 -9.67
N LEU A 77 -35.84 -0.52 -9.47
CA LEU A 77 -36.26 -1.87 -9.88
C LEU A 77 -37.30 -2.47 -8.94
N SER A 78 -37.36 -2.03 -7.68
CA SER A 78 -38.39 -2.49 -6.76
C SER A 78 -39.77 -1.89 -7.01
N LEU A 79 -39.85 -0.76 -7.73
CA LEU A 79 -41.11 -0.18 -8.19
C LEU A 79 -41.78 -1.00 -9.30
N ILE A 80 -41.07 -1.95 -9.92
CA ILE A 80 -41.64 -2.79 -10.98
C ILE A 80 -42.64 -3.76 -10.35
N PRO A 81 -43.93 -3.67 -10.66
CA PRO A 81 -44.94 -4.56 -10.08
C PRO A 81 -44.78 -5.96 -10.66
N VAL A 82 -44.21 -6.87 -9.87
CA VAL A 82 -44.02 -8.28 -10.24
C VAL A 82 -44.63 -9.20 -9.18
N SER A 83 -45.01 -10.40 -9.59
CA SER A 83 -45.45 -11.42 -8.63
C SER A 83 -44.29 -11.82 -7.70
N HIS A 84 -44.62 -12.29 -6.50
CA HIS A 84 -43.62 -12.75 -5.54
C HIS A 84 -42.65 -13.79 -6.13
N TYR A 85 -43.14 -14.68 -6.99
CA TYR A 85 -42.32 -15.68 -7.69
C TYR A 85 -41.36 -15.07 -8.73
N MET A 86 -41.68 -13.91 -9.29
CA MET A 86 -40.84 -13.20 -10.26
C MET A 86 -39.86 -12.22 -9.60
N THR A 87 -40.03 -11.90 -8.31
CA THR A 87 -39.17 -10.97 -7.58
C THR A 87 -37.69 -11.41 -7.57
N PRO A 88 -37.34 -12.68 -7.33
CA PRO A 88 -35.94 -13.14 -7.42
C PRO A 88 -35.34 -12.98 -8.82
N ILE A 89 -36.16 -13.11 -9.87
CA ILE A 89 -35.72 -12.96 -11.26
C ILE A 89 -35.36 -11.50 -11.54
N VAL A 90 -36.18 -10.54 -11.09
CA VAL A 90 -35.85 -9.11 -11.17
C VAL A 90 -34.59 -8.78 -10.37
N GLY A 91 -34.45 -9.37 -9.18
CA GLY A 91 -33.23 -9.30 -8.37
C GLY A 91 -31.98 -9.70 -9.17
N GLY A 92 -32.00 -10.89 -9.78
CA GLY A 92 -30.89 -11.39 -10.59
C GLY A 92 -30.61 -10.55 -11.84
N LEU A 93 -31.65 -10.12 -12.55
CA LEU A 93 -31.50 -9.26 -13.74
C LEU A 93 -30.87 -7.90 -13.40
N GLY A 94 -31.23 -7.33 -12.24
CA GLY A 94 -30.59 -6.10 -11.74
C GLY A 94 -29.10 -6.28 -11.47
N ILE A 95 -28.66 -7.42 -10.95
CA ILE A 95 -27.22 -7.73 -10.80
C ILE A 95 -26.53 -7.74 -12.17
N ILE A 96 -27.09 -8.45 -13.16
CA ILE A 96 -26.53 -8.51 -14.51
C ILE A 96 -26.40 -7.10 -15.10
N PHE A 97 -27.44 -6.27 -14.93
CA PHE A 97 -27.46 -4.89 -15.38
C PHE A 97 -26.37 -4.03 -14.70
N ILE A 98 -26.21 -4.13 -13.37
CA ILE A 98 -25.14 -3.44 -12.62
C ILE A 98 -23.76 -3.83 -13.14
N ILE A 99 -23.51 -5.14 -13.25
CA ILE A 99 -22.22 -5.67 -13.70
C ILE A 99 -21.91 -5.12 -15.09
N TYR A 100 -22.88 -5.19 -16.01
CA TYR A 100 -22.71 -4.70 -17.37
C TYR A 100 -22.35 -3.22 -17.41
N ILE A 101 -23.10 -2.36 -16.71
CA ILE A 101 -22.85 -0.92 -16.68
C ILE A 101 -21.47 -0.62 -16.10
N LEU A 102 -21.16 -1.14 -14.91
CA LEU A 102 -19.91 -0.80 -14.24
C LEU A 102 -18.69 -1.32 -15.00
N VAL A 103 -18.78 -2.50 -15.62
CA VAL A 103 -17.72 -3.03 -16.49
C VAL A 103 -17.58 -2.17 -17.75
N ALA A 104 -18.67 -1.73 -18.37
CA ALA A 104 -18.63 -0.85 -19.55
C ALA A 104 -17.96 0.50 -19.27
N PHE A 105 -18.11 1.03 -18.05
CA PHE A 105 -17.43 2.25 -17.60
C PHE A 105 -16.04 2.03 -16.99
N ASN A 106 -15.47 0.81 -17.05
CA ASN A 106 -14.21 0.44 -16.40
C ASN A 106 -14.18 0.65 -14.87
N LEU A 107 -15.34 0.60 -14.21
CA LEU A 107 -15.51 0.75 -12.75
C LEU A 107 -15.59 -0.62 -12.06
N LYS A 108 -14.66 -1.52 -12.36
CA LYS A 108 -14.71 -2.93 -11.90
C LYS A 108 -14.68 -3.05 -10.38
N ASP A 109 -13.95 -2.16 -9.70
CA ASP A 109 -13.81 -2.15 -8.24
C ASP A 109 -15.14 -1.83 -7.52
N MET A 110 -16.11 -1.25 -8.24
CA MET A 110 -17.41 -0.88 -7.71
C MET A 110 -18.44 -2.01 -7.75
N VAL A 111 -18.19 -3.07 -8.53
CA VAL A 111 -19.19 -4.07 -8.93
C VAL A 111 -19.76 -4.81 -7.72
N ILE A 112 -18.90 -5.43 -6.91
CA ILE A 112 -19.33 -6.29 -5.79
C ILE A 112 -20.16 -5.48 -4.78
N LEU A 113 -19.65 -4.31 -4.37
CA LEU A 113 -20.33 -3.48 -3.38
C LEU A 113 -21.65 -2.92 -3.91
N SER A 114 -21.70 -2.50 -5.18
CA SER A 114 -22.93 -2.01 -5.82
C SER A 114 -24.01 -3.10 -5.85
N CYS A 115 -23.64 -4.33 -6.20
CA CYS A 115 -24.56 -5.47 -6.19
C CYS A 115 -25.09 -5.78 -4.79
N ILE A 116 -24.23 -5.75 -3.76
CA ILE A 116 -24.63 -5.96 -2.36
C ILE A 116 -25.60 -4.87 -1.91
N VAL A 117 -25.31 -3.61 -2.21
CA VAL A 117 -26.18 -2.47 -1.85
C VAL A 117 -27.51 -2.56 -2.57
N TYR A 118 -27.49 -2.84 -3.87
CA TYR A 118 -28.67 -3.03 -4.69
C TYR A 118 -29.58 -4.11 -4.12
N ILE A 119 -29.08 -5.34 -3.95
CA ILE A 119 -29.92 -6.45 -3.47
C ILE A 119 -30.48 -6.14 -2.10
N ALA A 120 -29.66 -5.65 -1.18
CA ALA A 120 -30.11 -5.33 0.17
C ALA A 120 -31.19 -4.23 0.19
N SER A 121 -31.12 -3.26 -0.72
CA SER A 121 -32.16 -2.22 -0.85
C SER A 121 -33.41 -2.75 -1.55
N PHE A 122 -33.25 -3.63 -2.55
CA PHE A 122 -34.33 -4.22 -3.33
C PHE A 122 -35.19 -5.19 -2.52
N VAL A 123 -34.58 -6.05 -1.68
CA VAL A 123 -35.31 -7.07 -0.89
C VAL A 123 -35.84 -6.55 0.45
N ASN A 124 -35.58 -5.30 0.83
CA ASN A 124 -35.98 -4.80 2.13
C ASN A 124 -37.52 -4.77 2.25
N PRO A 125 -38.13 -5.47 3.22
CA PRO A 125 -39.58 -5.65 3.30
C PRO A 125 -40.34 -4.41 3.79
N GLU A 126 -39.63 -3.46 4.41
CA GLU A 126 -40.21 -2.18 4.83
C GLU A 126 -40.17 -1.16 3.69
N SER A 127 -39.90 0.11 4.00
CA SER A 127 -39.69 1.14 2.99
C SER A 127 -38.27 1.03 2.42
N GLN A 128 -38.18 0.60 1.16
CA GLN A 128 -36.92 0.52 0.41
C GLN A 128 -36.26 1.90 0.27
N LEU A 129 -37.07 2.95 0.18
CA LEU A 129 -36.59 4.34 0.13
C LEU A 129 -36.00 4.78 1.47
N ILE A 130 -36.69 4.53 2.59
CA ILE A 130 -36.19 4.89 3.94
C ILE A 130 -34.89 4.13 4.21
N TYR A 131 -34.91 2.82 4.01
CA TYR A 131 -33.71 1.98 4.16
C TYR A 131 -32.55 2.45 3.29
N GLY A 132 -32.84 2.78 2.02
CA GLY A 132 -31.85 3.31 1.09
C GLY A 132 -31.20 4.61 1.58
N ILE A 133 -32.02 5.56 2.04
CA ILE A 133 -31.54 6.84 2.59
C ILE A 133 -30.72 6.61 3.85
N GLU A 134 -31.21 5.82 4.80
CA GLU A 134 -30.47 5.52 6.03
C GLU A 134 -29.13 4.81 5.73
N ARG A 135 -29.10 3.93 4.73
CA ARG A 135 -27.87 3.28 4.30
C ARG A 135 -26.86 4.27 3.71
N VAL A 136 -27.32 5.22 2.90
CA VAL A 136 -26.47 6.29 2.35
C VAL A 136 -25.92 7.17 3.47
N ILE A 137 -26.78 7.62 4.40
CA ILE A 137 -26.39 8.45 5.53
C ILE A 137 -25.43 7.71 6.47
N GLY A 138 -25.77 6.48 6.86
CA GLY A 138 -24.93 5.67 7.74
C GLY A 138 -23.55 5.40 7.13
N THR A 139 -23.50 5.03 5.85
CA THR A 139 -22.23 4.83 5.13
C THR A 139 -21.43 6.12 5.07
N PHE A 140 -22.05 7.25 4.75
CA PHE A 140 -21.41 8.55 4.73
C PHE A 140 -20.81 8.91 6.10
N LEU A 141 -21.60 8.79 7.17
CA LEU A 141 -21.16 9.08 8.54
C LEU A 141 -19.97 8.23 8.95
N GLY A 142 -20.04 6.91 8.71
CA GLY A 142 -18.96 6.01 9.06
C GLY A 142 -17.67 6.35 8.32
N LEU A 143 -17.75 6.66 7.02
CA LEU A 143 -16.57 7.04 6.24
C LEU A 143 -16.00 8.40 6.66
N VAL A 144 -16.84 9.39 6.94
CA VAL A 144 -16.39 10.72 7.44
C VAL A 144 -15.71 10.58 8.79
N VAL A 145 -16.29 9.80 9.71
CA VAL A 145 -15.68 9.53 11.02
C VAL A 145 -14.36 8.80 10.85
N SER A 146 -14.30 7.80 9.96
CA SER A 146 -13.08 7.04 9.68
C SER A 146 -11.97 7.96 9.15
N LEU A 147 -12.29 8.84 8.19
CA LEU A 147 -11.36 9.85 7.67
C LEU A 147 -10.86 10.81 8.76
N ALA A 148 -11.78 11.36 9.55
CA ALA A 148 -11.44 12.29 10.63
C ALA A 148 -10.53 11.63 11.68
N VAL A 149 -10.86 10.42 12.11
CA VAL A 149 -10.07 9.65 13.08
C VAL A 149 -8.71 9.27 12.49
N ASN A 150 -8.65 8.84 11.22
CA ASN A 150 -7.40 8.47 10.56
C ASN A 150 -6.46 9.68 10.43
N TYR A 151 -7.02 10.86 10.13
CA TYR A 151 -6.26 12.09 10.02
C TYR A 151 -5.77 12.62 11.38
N LEU A 152 -6.65 12.71 12.38
CA LEU A 152 -6.37 13.42 13.64
C LEU A 152 -5.51 12.65 14.64
N LEU A 153 -5.63 11.33 14.73
CA LEU A 153 -4.99 10.58 15.82
C LEU A 153 -3.61 10.03 15.49
N SER A 154 -3.38 9.64 14.25
CA SER A 154 -2.04 9.46 13.70
C SER A 154 -2.20 9.36 12.20
N THR A 155 -1.78 10.35 11.43
CA THR A 155 -1.53 10.10 10.01
C THR A 155 -0.56 8.92 9.97
N PRO A 156 -0.83 7.84 9.22
CA PRO A 156 0.19 6.84 8.94
C PRO A 156 1.42 7.59 8.46
N ASP A 157 2.57 7.43 9.12
CA ASP A 157 3.76 8.19 8.75
C ASP A 157 4.32 7.58 7.46
N VAL A 158 3.69 7.98 6.34
CA VAL A 158 4.02 7.48 5.00
C VAL A 158 5.49 7.78 4.68
N ASN A 159 5.99 8.90 5.22
CA ASN A 159 7.39 9.29 5.11
C ASN A 159 8.28 8.33 5.92
N GLU A 160 7.97 8.09 7.19
CA GLU A 160 8.70 7.12 8.02
C GLU A 160 8.69 5.71 7.39
N ASN A 161 7.56 5.23 6.88
CA ASN A 161 7.47 3.92 6.23
C ASN A 161 8.39 3.83 5.02
N PHE A 162 8.43 4.86 4.16
CA PHE A 162 9.37 4.94 3.06
C PHE A 162 10.82 4.99 3.56
N THR A 163 11.13 5.85 4.53
CA THR A 163 12.48 6.02 5.08
C THR A 163 13.00 4.73 5.70
N VAL A 164 12.20 4.04 6.51
CA VAL A 164 12.56 2.76 7.13
C VAL A 164 12.80 1.69 6.05
N SER A 165 11.92 1.59 5.05
CA SER A 165 12.10 0.67 3.93
C SER A 165 13.35 0.98 3.11
N ALA A 166 13.63 2.26 2.87
CA ALA A 166 14.83 2.74 2.18
C ALA A 166 16.11 2.42 2.94
N ILE A 167 16.13 2.65 4.26
CA ILE A 167 17.27 2.31 5.12
C ILE A 167 17.52 0.79 5.13
N ASN A 168 16.48 -0.03 5.27
CA ASN A 168 16.62 -1.48 5.23
C ASN A 168 17.22 -1.95 3.88
N SER A 169 16.72 -1.40 2.76
CA SER A 169 17.22 -1.77 1.44
C SER A 169 18.63 -1.24 1.16
N PHE A 170 19.03 -0.13 1.80
CA PHE A 170 20.42 0.33 1.78
C PHE A 170 21.35 -0.71 2.41
N TYR A 171 20.97 -1.27 3.56
CA TYR A 171 21.75 -2.33 4.21
C TYR A 171 21.75 -3.63 3.40
N GLU A 172 20.63 -4.02 2.79
CA GLU A 172 20.59 -5.16 1.86
C GLU A 172 21.52 -4.94 0.67
N ALA A 173 21.44 -3.78 0.00
CA ALA A 173 22.33 -3.45 -1.11
C ALA A 173 23.81 -3.49 -0.69
N ARG A 174 24.13 -2.96 0.50
CA ARG A 174 25.49 -3.06 1.05
C ARG A 174 25.91 -4.51 1.21
N ASN A 175 25.08 -5.35 1.82
CA ASN A 175 25.38 -6.77 2.04
C ASN A 175 25.59 -7.52 0.72
N ILE A 176 24.74 -7.28 -0.28
CA ILE A 176 24.92 -7.85 -1.62
C ILE A 176 26.22 -7.39 -2.26
N LEU A 177 26.57 -6.10 -2.17
CA LEU A 177 27.85 -5.60 -2.68
C LEU A 177 29.04 -6.33 -2.02
N LEU A 178 28.98 -6.57 -0.71
CA LEU A 178 30.02 -7.33 -0.01
C LEU A 178 30.07 -8.78 -0.46
N ASN A 179 28.91 -9.42 -0.63
CA ASN A 179 28.86 -10.78 -1.13
C ASN A 179 29.48 -10.89 -2.53
N LEU A 180 29.20 -9.95 -3.44
CA LEU A 180 29.80 -9.90 -4.78
C LEU A 180 31.32 -9.69 -4.76
N ILE A 181 31.85 -9.03 -3.73
CA ILE A 181 33.30 -8.77 -3.60
C ILE A 181 34.03 -9.94 -2.95
N PHE A 182 33.42 -10.55 -1.92
CA PHE A 182 34.10 -11.49 -1.02
C PHE A 182 33.68 -12.95 -1.18
N THR A 183 32.57 -13.23 -1.86
CA THR A 183 31.96 -14.56 -1.92
C THR A 183 31.49 -14.90 -3.33
N ASP A 184 31.31 -16.19 -3.62
CA ASP A 184 30.67 -16.64 -4.86
C ASP A 184 29.14 -16.43 -4.86
N ASN A 185 28.58 -15.81 -3.82
CA ASN A 185 27.15 -15.61 -3.72
C ASN A 185 26.71 -14.37 -4.50
N HIS A 186 26.01 -14.61 -5.60
CA HIS A 186 25.46 -13.60 -6.50
C HIS A 186 23.93 -13.47 -6.35
N ASP A 187 23.35 -14.04 -5.29
CA ASP A 187 21.92 -13.92 -5.00
C ASP A 187 21.56 -12.47 -4.65
N VAL A 188 20.67 -11.89 -5.45
CA VAL A 188 20.17 -10.51 -5.34
C VAL A 188 18.71 -10.45 -4.88
N SER A 189 18.09 -11.61 -4.64
CA SER A 189 16.65 -11.72 -4.33
C SER A 189 16.24 -10.95 -3.07
N SER A 190 17.09 -10.89 -2.04
CA SER A 190 16.81 -10.12 -0.82
C SER A 190 16.70 -8.63 -1.11
N PHE A 191 17.62 -8.10 -1.92
CA PHE A 191 17.60 -6.71 -2.34
C PHE A 191 16.43 -6.43 -3.30
N GLU A 192 16.14 -7.30 -4.26
CA GLU A 192 14.99 -7.17 -5.16
C GLU A 192 13.67 -7.04 -4.38
N SER A 193 13.45 -7.93 -3.41
CA SER A 193 12.28 -7.89 -2.53
C SER A 193 12.22 -6.59 -1.72
N SER A 194 13.36 -6.15 -1.16
CA SER A 194 13.44 -4.87 -0.43
C SER A 194 13.14 -3.67 -1.32
N PHE A 195 13.61 -3.69 -2.58
CA PHE A 195 13.43 -2.62 -3.54
C PHE A 195 11.99 -2.51 -4.04
N GLU A 196 11.29 -3.63 -4.24
CA GLU A 196 9.86 -3.62 -4.53
C GLU A 196 9.05 -2.97 -3.39
N ASN A 197 9.39 -3.26 -2.13
CA ASN A 197 8.73 -2.60 -0.99
C ASN A 197 8.94 -1.08 -1.00
N ILE A 198 10.14 -0.59 -1.35
CA ILE A 198 10.38 0.86 -1.50
C ILE A 198 9.47 1.44 -2.58
N LYS A 199 9.34 0.78 -3.74
CA LYS A 199 8.49 1.26 -4.84
C LYS A 199 7.03 1.36 -4.41
N GLU A 200 6.55 0.38 -3.66
CA GLU A 200 5.19 0.40 -3.09
C GLU A 200 5.01 1.60 -2.14
N HIS A 201 5.94 1.83 -1.21
CA HIS A 201 5.87 2.98 -0.30
C HIS A 201 5.99 4.33 -1.03
N TYR A 202 6.84 4.42 -2.04
CA TYR A 202 6.96 5.62 -2.87
C TYR A 202 5.68 5.92 -3.64
N LYS A 203 4.98 4.89 -4.13
CA LYS A 203 3.67 5.06 -4.76
C LYS A 203 2.66 5.66 -3.78
N VAL A 204 2.63 5.17 -2.53
CA VAL A 204 1.76 5.73 -1.49
C VAL A 204 2.11 7.20 -1.18
N LEU A 205 3.41 7.55 -1.13
CA LEU A 205 3.85 8.95 -0.98
C LEU A 205 3.31 9.86 -2.10
N LEU A 206 3.37 9.41 -3.36
CA LEU A 206 2.84 10.16 -4.50
C LEU A 206 1.32 10.31 -4.43
N GLU A 207 0.60 9.27 -4.01
CA GLU A 207 -0.86 9.33 -3.82
C GLU A 207 -1.23 10.32 -2.71
N GLU A 208 -0.47 10.35 -1.62
CA GLU A 208 -0.68 11.27 -0.50
C GLU A 208 -0.52 12.75 -0.92
N LEU A 209 0.44 13.05 -1.79
CA LEU A 209 0.63 14.42 -2.33
C LEU A 209 -0.61 14.96 -3.05
N HIS A 210 -1.41 14.09 -3.66
CA HIS A 210 -2.64 14.47 -4.37
C HIS A 210 -3.87 14.50 -3.45
N ALA A 211 -3.72 14.13 -2.17
CA ALA A 211 -4.80 14.16 -1.23
C ALA A 211 -5.13 15.59 -0.80
N PRO A 212 -6.41 15.89 -0.47
CA PRO A 212 -6.83 17.21 -0.01
C PRO A 212 -6.07 17.72 1.23
N LEU A 213 -5.59 16.79 2.05
CA LEU A 213 -4.78 17.03 3.24
C LEU A 213 -3.55 16.14 3.13
N HIS A 214 -2.37 16.73 3.20
CA HIS A 214 -1.10 16.01 3.19
C HIS A 214 -0.09 16.72 4.11
N PRO A 215 0.80 15.95 4.77
CA PRO A 215 1.93 16.54 5.48
C PRO A 215 2.95 17.09 4.46
N ASP A 216 3.90 17.90 4.95
CA ASP A 216 5.07 18.27 4.15
C ASP A 216 5.93 17.03 3.88
N LEU A 217 5.86 16.51 2.65
CA LEU A 217 6.58 15.31 2.21
C LEU A 217 7.83 15.69 1.42
N ASP A 218 8.97 15.09 1.77
CA ASP A 218 10.22 15.25 1.02
C ASP A 218 10.27 14.33 -0.22
N ILE A 219 9.37 14.61 -1.16
CA ILE A 219 9.21 13.82 -2.39
C ILE A 219 10.47 13.87 -3.26
N GLU A 220 11.23 14.96 -3.21
CA GLU A 220 12.43 15.10 -4.05
C GLU A 220 13.56 14.19 -3.54
N ASN A 221 13.82 14.13 -2.24
CA ASN A 221 14.80 13.18 -1.73
C ASN A 221 14.32 11.73 -1.88
N ALA A 222 13.02 11.46 -1.70
CA ALA A 222 12.45 10.14 -1.96
C ALA A 222 12.64 9.69 -3.42
N ARG A 223 12.38 10.60 -4.38
CA ARG A 223 12.61 10.36 -5.82
C ARG A 223 14.09 10.12 -6.14
N ARG A 224 14.98 10.94 -5.58
CA ARG A 224 16.43 10.79 -5.77
C ARG A 224 16.94 9.47 -5.20
N ALA A 225 16.42 9.05 -4.04
CA ALA A 225 16.75 7.76 -3.44
C ALA A 225 16.27 6.60 -4.31
N LEU A 226 15.02 6.63 -4.79
CA LEU A 226 14.48 5.60 -5.67
C LEU A 226 15.30 5.44 -6.95
N LYS A 227 15.72 6.56 -7.56
CA LYS A 227 16.59 6.55 -8.75
C LYS A 227 17.97 5.93 -8.47
N ALA A 228 18.53 6.16 -7.28
CA ALA A 228 19.79 5.56 -6.87
C ALA A 228 19.65 4.05 -6.64
N PHE A 229 18.56 3.60 -6.02
CA PHE A 229 18.25 2.17 -5.87
C PHE A 229 18.02 1.48 -7.22
N ASP A 230 17.32 2.11 -8.15
CA ASP A 230 17.09 1.58 -9.50
C ASP A 230 18.42 1.36 -10.26
N ASP A 231 19.34 2.34 -10.19
CA ASP A 231 20.66 2.20 -10.78
C ASP A 231 21.51 1.13 -10.07
N ILE A 232 21.38 0.94 -8.76
CA ILE A 232 22.02 -0.16 -8.03
C ILE A 232 21.45 -1.51 -8.49
N HIS A 233 20.12 -1.65 -8.57
CA HIS A 233 19.43 -2.85 -8.99
C HIS A 233 19.89 -3.32 -10.38
N LEU A 234 19.88 -2.41 -11.36
CA LEU A 234 20.36 -2.71 -12.71
C LEU A 234 21.81 -3.23 -12.69
N ARG A 235 22.67 -2.66 -11.86
CA ARG A 235 24.07 -3.08 -11.75
C ARG A 235 24.21 -4.44 -11.11
N PHE A 236 23.44 -4.73 -10.07
CA PHE A 236 23.42 -6.04 -9.44
C PHE A 236 22.98 -7.13 -10.42
N LEU A 237 21.94 -6.90 -11.22
CA LEU A 237 21.52 -7.85 -12.26
C LEU A 237 22.62 -8.10 -13.31
N LEU A 238 23.39 -7.07 -13.66
CA LEU A 238 24.52 -7.22 -14.59
C LEU A 238 25.67 -8.01 -13.94
N LEU A 239 26.02 -7.70 -12.70
CA LEU A 239 27.11 -8.35 -11.99
C LEU A 239 26.78 -9.80 -11.62
N SER A 240 25.54 -10.10 -11.25
CA SER A 240 25.10 -11.46 -10.93
C SER A 240 25.11 -12.41 -12.13
N SER A 241 25.09 -11.86 -13.35
CA SER A 241 25.26 -12.64 -14.58
C SER A 241 26.72 -13.08 -14.85
N ILE A 242 27.69 -12.53 -14.10
CA ILE A 242 29.11 -12.81 -14.25
C ILE A 242 29.55 -13.79 -13.16
N ASN A 243 29.76 -15.06 -13.53
CA ASN A 243 30.24 -16.10 -12.60
C ASN A 243 31.76 -16.02 -12.38
N ALA A 244 32.27 -14.90 -11.87
CA ALA A 244 33.70 -14.73 -11.59
C ALA A 244 33.99 -13.68 -10.51
N HIS A 245 35.01 -13.96 -9.69
CA HIS A 245 35.53 -13.04 -8.68
C HIS A 245 36.33 -11.89 -9.30
N PRO A 246 35.93 -10.62 -9.11
CA PRO A 246 36.60 -9.48 -9.72
C PRO A 246 37.99 -9.28 -9.14
N LYS A 247 38.97 -8.95 -10.00
CA LYS A 247 40.23 -8.37 -9.56
C LYS A 247 40.01 -6.88 -9.35
N LEU A 248 39.70 -6.49 -8.11
CA LEU A 248 39.43 -5.11 -7.73
C LEU A 248 40.63 -4.21 -7.99
N LYS A 249 40.35 -3.04 -8.57
CA LYS A 249 41.32 -1.99 -8.84
C LYS A 249 41.66 -1.20 -7.57
N PRO A 250 42.88 -0.63 -7.47
CA PRO A 250 43.28 0.19 -6.32
C PRO A 250 42.28 1.29 -5.98
N SER A 251 41.71 1.97 -6.98
CA SER A 251 40.71 3.02 -6.74
C SER A 251 39.42 2.55 -6.08
N VAL A 252 39.04 1.28 -6.26
CA VAL A 252 37.88 0.68 -5.60
C VAL A 252 38.25 0.23 -4.19
N ILE A 253 39.42 -0.40 -4.03
CA ILE A 253 39.95 -0.85 -2.74
C ILE A 253 40.10 0.33 -1.77
N THR A 254 40.78 1.41 -2.18
CA THR A 254 40.95 2.61 -1.36
C THR A 254 39.59 3.19 -0.93
N ARG A 255 38.59 3.17 -1.81
CA ARG A 255 37.25 3.68 -1.48
C ARG A 255 36.53 2.78 -0.46
N LEU A 256 36.68 1.46 -0.56
CA LEU A 256 36.14 0.51 0.41
C LEU A 256 36.81 0.66 1.79
N GLU A 257 38.12 0.84 1.82
CA GLU A 257 38.89 1.04 3.05
C GLU A 257 38.51 2.37 3.72
N ASP A 258 38.52 3.47 2.96
CA ASP A 258 38.29 4.82 3.48
C ASP A 258 36.84 5.07 3.92
N LYS A 259 35.86 4.53 3.18
CA LYS A 259 34.43 4.84 3.39
C LYS A 259 33.66 3.75 4.10
N TYR A 260 34.13 2.51 4.07
CA TYR A 260 33.43 1.36 4.63
C TYR A 260 34.25 0.59 5.66
N HIS A 261 35.52 0.95 5.88
CA HIS A 261 36.43 0.28 6.82
C HIS A 261 36.61 -1.22 6.52
N ILE A 262 36.59 -1.57 5.23
CA ILE A 262 36.71 -2.95 4.76
C ILE A 262 38.10 -3.14 4.17
N THR A 263 38.87 -4.06 4.74
CA THR A 263 40.18 -4.47 4.21
C THR A 263 40.04 -5.68 3.30
N LEU A 264 40.53 -5.56 2.06
CA LEU A 264 40.56 -6.68 1.12
C LEU A 264 41.74 -7.60 1.44
N LEU A 265 41.47 -8.80 1.97
CA LEU A 265 42.51 -9.77 2.31
C LEU A 265 43.00 -10.57 1.09
N GLN A 266 42.12 -10.82 0.13
CA GLN A 266 42.42 -11.53 -1.12
C GLN A 266 41.67 -10.88 -2.28
N ASN A 267 42.32 -10.82 -3.44
CA ASN A 267 41.75 -10.24 -4.65
C ASN A 267 41.37 -11.35 -5.64
N GLY A 268 40.34 -11.13 -6.44
CA GLY A 268 39.92 -12.06 -7.49
C GLY A 268 40.93 -12.15 -8.64
N SER A 269 40.68 -13.08 -9.54
CA SER A 269 41.54 -13.40 -10.70
C SER A 269 40.94 -12.96 -12.04
N LEU A 270 39.76 -12.33 -12.05
CA LEU A 270 39.13 -11.83 -13.28
C LEU A 270 40.00 -10.76 -13.93
N GLU A 271 40.28 -10.90 -15.23
CA GLU A 271 41.09 -9.95 -16.01
C GLU A 271 40.39 -9.56 -17.32
N GLY A 272 40.98 -8.61 -18.04
CA GLY A 272 40.45 -8.12 -19.33
C GLY A 272 39.22 -7.22 -19.20
N ASP A 273 38.52 -7.03 -20.32
CA ASP A 273 37.40 -6.07 -20.44
C ASP A 273 36.24 -6.37 -19.48
N ILE A 274 36.02 -7.64 -19.14
CA ILE A 274 34.99 -8.05 -18.18
C ILE A 274 35.35 -7.55 -16.77
N ASN A 275 36.62 -7.63 -16.37
CA ASN A 275 37.06 -7.09 -15.08
C ASN A 275 36.97 -5.55 -15.03
N GLU A 276 37.29 -4.89 -16.14
CA GLU A 276 37.15 -3.43 -16.29
C GLU A 276 35.69 -3.00 -16.10
N MET A 277 34.77 -3.69 -16.77
CA MET A 277 33.34 -3.49 -16.60
C MET A 277 32.93 -3.75 -15.15
N TYR A 278 33.32 -4.88 -14.55
CA TYR A 278 32.96 -5.22 -13.18
C TYR A 278 33.35 -4.11 -12.19
N ASN A 279 34.60 -3.63 -12.27
CA ASN A 279 35.10 -2.54 -11.44
C ASN A 279 34.34 -1.22 -11.66
N LEU A 280 33.97 -0.90 -12.90
CA LEU A 280 33.15 0.28 -13.20
C LEU A 280 31.78 0.20 -12.52
N HIS A 281 31.14 -0.97 -12.54
CA HIS A 281 29.84 -1.17 -11.93
C HIS A 281 29.92 -1.10 -10.40
N ILE A 282 30.91 -1.73 -9.77
CA ILE A 282 31.17 -1.58 -8.33
C ILE A 282 31.36 -0.11 -7.95
N LYS A 283 32.19 0.63 -8.69
CA LYS A 283 32.45 2.05 -8.42
C LYS A 283 31.17 2.90 -8.43
N LYS A 284 30.24 2.59 -9.34
CA LYS A 284 28.95 3.30 -9.44
C LYS A 284 27.96 2.86 -8.35
N ILE A 285 27.95 1.58 -7.95
CA ILE A 285 27.19 1.12 -6.78
C ILE A 285 27.65 1.87 -5.52
N LEU A 286 28.96 1.93 -5.27
CA LEU A 286 29.54 2.66 -4.14
C LEU A 286 29.14 4.15 -4.14
N PHE A 287 29.19 4.79 -5.32
CA PHE A 287 28.74 6.18 -5.45
C PHE A 287 27.26 6.36 -5.09
N ASN A 288 26.38 5.46 -5.54
CA ASN A 288 24.96 5.54 -5.20
C ASN A 288 24.69 5.24 -3.73
N LEU A 289 25.41 4.30 -3.12
CA LEU A 289 25.32 4.04 -1.68
C LEU A 289 25.74 5.27 -0.87
N GLU A 290 26.82 5.96 -1.25
CA GLU A 290 27.22 7.20 -0.60
C GLU A 290 26.17 8.30 -0.73
N ASN A 291 25.60 8.49 -1.93
CA ASN A 291 24.51 9.43 -2.15
C ASN A 291 23.24 9.07 -1.34
N LEU A 292 22.90 7.78 -1.26
CA LEU A 292 21.79 7.29 -0.45
C LEU A 292 22.01 7.55 1.04
N ARG A 293 23.24 7.41 1.52
CA ARG A 293 23.59 7.70 2.91
C ARG A 293 23.28 9.15 3.28
N GLU A 294 23.61 10.09 2.40
CA GLU A 294 23.31 11.52 2.58
C GLU A 294 21.80 11.79 2.48
N LEU A 295 21.12 11.23 1.48
CA LEU A 295 19.67 11.41 1.28
C LEU A 295 18.83 10.85 2.44
N LEU A 296 19.27 9.76 3.06
CA LEU A 296 18.55 9.04 4.10
C LEU A 296 19.04 9.37 5.52
N ASN A 297 20.02 10.28 5.66
CA ASN A 297 20.64 10.65 6.95
C ASN A 297 21.12 9.44 7.77
N ILE A 298 21.75 8.47 7.12
CA ILE A 298 22.26 7.26 7.78
C ILE A 298 23.57 7.59 8.50
N ASN A 299 23.55 7.55 9.84
CA ASN A 299 24.64 8.06 10.69
C ASN A 299 25.77 7.06 11.01
N GLU A 300 25.62 5.75 10.75
CA GLU A 300 26.64 4.73 11.09
C GLU A 300 26.76 3.59 10.07
N ILE A 301 27.94 2.94 10.06
CA ILE A 301 28.32 1.74 9.28
C ILE A 301 28.08 0.50 10.12
#